data_AF-A0A2V9XQX4-F1
#
_entry.id   AF-A0A2V9XQX4-F1
#
_cell.length_a   1.000
_cell.length_b   1.000
_cell.length_c   1.000
_cell.angle_alpha   90.00
_cell.angle_beta   90.00
_cell.angle_gamma   90.00
#
_symmetry.space_group_name_H-M   'P 1'
#
loop_
_entity.id
_entity.type
_entity.pdbx_description
1 polymer ?
#
loop_
_entity_poly.entity_id
_entity_poly.type
_entity_poly.pdbx_seq_one_letter_code
_entity_poly.pdbx_strand_id
1 'polypeptide(L)'
;MDFLESNNAVQTKAAFSVPFGSGGPPEYYYRLCKMIQVKYSDFKPEGMEEWEEEQSEEKIQEADTKLKKIVSEIRKYIFDVFRAIHKDLYWDKGITDKTVKTDAYKRSLDVDVEDRLPLETYLEIVEMKKIVENRFNWPLFKDVFNIPEPGEKGLAKNLKWMERIHELRRIPVHPARERKYKVEDLQYIDLIHDELMKRIKEAQANPILEGSPIPEDEDA
;
A
#
# COMPACT_ATOMS: atom_id res chain seq x y z
N MET A 1 -7.90 27.07 29.53
CA MET A 1 -8.85 27.38 30.63
C MET A 1 -10.16 27.84 30.03
N ASP A 2 -10.15 28.73 29.04
CA ASP A 2 -11.35 29.16 28.31
C ASP A 2 -12.24 28.01 27.81
N PHE A 3 -11.70 26.94 27.22
CA PHE A 3 -12.52 25.80 26.77
C PHE A 3 -13.31 25.13 27.90
N LEU A 4 -12.69 24.89 29.05
CA LEU A 4 -13.36 24.25 30.20
C LEU A 4 -14.31 25.21 30.90
N GLU A 5 -14.06 26.52 30.82
CA GLU A 5 -14.90 27.57 31.38
C GLU A 5 -16.10 27.93 30.46
N SER A 6 -15.98 27.68 29.16
CA SER A 6 -17.00 28.01 28.13
C SER A 6 -17.82 26.82 27.64
N ASN A 7 -17.43 25.58 27.96
CA ASN A 7 -18.16 24.37 27.55
C ASN A 7 -18.85 23.70 28.74
N ASN A 8 -20.08 23.25 28.51
CA ASN A 8 -20.86 22.52 29.51
C ASN A 8 -20.42 21.04 29.62
N ALA A 9 -20.87 20.36 30.67
CA ALA A 9 -20.50 18.97 30.95
C ALA A 9 -20.76 18.00 29.78
N VAL A 10 -21.73 18.29 28.90
CA VAL A 10 -22.04 17.47 27.72
C VAL A 10 -21.01 17.69 26.61
N GLN A 11 -20.64 18.94 26.34
CA GLN A 11 -19.61 19.30 25.36
C GLN A 11 -18.24 18.80 25.79
N THR A 12 -17.92 18.94 27.07
CA THR A 12 -16.70 18.38 27.67
C THR A 12 -16.69 16.85 27.55
N LYS A 13 -17.79 16.19 27.92
CA LYS A 13 -17.89 14.73 27.77
C LYS A 13 -17.74 14.27 26.32
N ALA A 14 -18.28 14.99 25.33
CA ALA A 14 -18.14 14.65 23.93
C ALA A 14 -16.70 14.83 23.40
N ALA A 15 -16.00 15.90 23.81
CA ALA A 15 -14.61 16.16 23.43
C ALA A 15 -13.63 15.11 24.00
N PHE A 16 -13.99 14.52 25.14
CA PHE A 16 -13.13 13.67 25.94
C PHE A 16 -13.60 12.21 26.07
N SER A 17 -14.79 11.86 25.62
CA SER A 17 -15.24 10.46 25.63
C SER A 17 -14.53 9.70 24.51
N VAL A 18 -13.65 8.79 24.89
CA VAL A 18 -13.07 7.82 23.96
C VAL A 18 -13.88 6.52 24.06
N PRO A 19 -14.33 5.91 22.94
CA PRO A 19 -14.97 4.61 22.97
C PRO A 19 -14.03 3.57 23.62
N PHE A 20 -14.56 2.66 24.44
CA PHE A 20 -13.76 1.62 25.08
C PHE A 20 -13.13 0.67 24.04
N GLY A 21 -11.80 0.52 24.08
CA GLY A 21 -11.00 -0.37 23.24
C GLY A 21 -9.54 0.12 23.17
N SER A 22 -8.68 -0.43 24.03
CA SER A 22 -7.18 -0.41 24.11
C SER A 22 -6.34 0.84 23.76
N GLY A 23 -6.90 1.95 23.28
CA GLY A 23 -6.20 3.21 22.95
C GLY A 23 -6.80 4.48 23.60
N GLY A 24 -7.82 4.31 24.44
CA GLY A 24 -8.54 5.42 25.08
C GLY A 24 -7.70 6.32 26.00
N PRO A 25 -6.86 5.77 26.90
CA PRO A 25 -6.09 6.60 27.84
C PRO A 25 -5.03 7.51 27.17
N PRO A 26 -4.25 7.04 26.18
CA PRO A 26 -3.32 7.91 25.45
C PRO A 26 -4.00 9.00 24.62
N GLU A 27 -5.09 8.66 23.92
CA GLU A 27 -5.82 9.63 23.08
C GLU A 27 -6.44 10.75 23.92
N TYR A 28 -7.02 10.40 25.06
CA TYR A 28 -7.54 11.37 26.03
C TYR A 28 -6.42 12.29 26.56
N TYR A 29 -5.27 11.70 26.90
CA TYR A 29 -4.11 12.42 27.40
C TYR A 29 -3.58 13.45 26.37
N TYR A 30 -3.37 13.04 25.12
CA TYR A 30 -2.86 13.96 24.09
C TYR A 30 -3.87 15.03 23.67
N ARG A 31 -5.19 14.72 23.68
CA ARG A 31 -6.24 15.73 23.49
C ARG A 31 -6.19 16.82 24.58
N LEU A 32 -5.96 16.44 25.83
CA LEU A 32 -5.75 17.40 26.92
C LEU A 32 -4.47 18.21 26.72
N CYS A 33 -3.38 17.56 26.32
CA CYS A 33 -2.11 18.23 26.06
C CYS A 33 -2.23 19.31 24.97
N LYS A 34 -2.99 19.02 23.90
CA LYS A 34 -3.29 19.98 22.83
C LYS A 34 -4.01 21.23 23.33
N MET A 35 -4.96 21.08 24.25
CA MET A 35 -5.64 22.24 24.85
C MET A 35 -4.72 23.09 25.73
N ILE A 36 -3.71 22.47 26.36
CA ILE A 36 -2.71 23.20 27.15
C ILE A 36 -1.75 23.95 26.22
N GLN A 37 -1.32 23.33 25.12
CA GLN A 37 -0.39 23.91 24.16
C GLN A 37 -0.94 25.16 23.46
N VAL A 38 -2.27 25.24 23.25
CA VAL A 38 -2.95 26.46 22.74
C VAL A 38 -2.65 27.69 23.61
N LYS A 39 -2.46 27.50 24.92
CA LYS A 39 -2.14 28.57 25.86
C LYS A 39 -0.64 28.71 26.13
N TYR A 40 0.10 27.61 26.04
CA TYR A 40 1.53 27.54 26.34
C TYR A 40 2.27 26.86 25.18
N SER A 41 2.74 27.65 24.22
CA SER A 41 3.38 27.13 22.98
C SER A 41 4.67 26.33 23.21
N ASP A 42 5.28 26.49 24.38
CA ASP A 42 6.45 25.77 24.86
C ASP A 42 6.11 24.41 25.51
N PHE A 43 4.83 24.13 25.78
CA PHE A 43 4.38 22.85 26.31
C PHE A 43 4.42 21.77 25.22
N LYS A 44 5.45 20.92 25.26
CA LYS A 44 5.69 19.82 24.32
C LYS A 44 5.86 18.48 25.07
N PRO A 45 4.77 17.81 25.45
CA PRO A 45 4.85 16.52 26.09
C PRO A 45 5.38 15.45 25.12
N GLU A 46 6.13 14.49 25.66
CA GLU A 46 6.69 13.38 24.91
C GLU A 46 5.59 12.59 24.19
N GLY A 47 5.82 12.21 22.93
CA GLY A 47 4.88 11.44 22.10
C GLY A 47 3.68 12.22 21.56
N MET A 48 3.51 13.50 21.90
CA MET A 48 2.38 14.31 21.41
C MET A 48 2.52 14.63 19.92
N GLU A 49 3.73 14.93 19.45
CA GLU A 49 3.99 15.21 18.03
C GLU A 49 3.67 13.98 17.17
N GLU A 50 4.18 12.80 17.54
CA GLU A 50 3.86 11.53 16.88
C GLU A 50 2.35 11.26 16.83
N TRP A 51 1.65 11.45 17.97
CA TRP A 51 0.20 11.27 18.01
C TRP A 51 -0.54 12.26 17.10
N GLU A 52 -0.11 13.53 17.05
CA GLU A 52 -0.70 14.53 16.15
C GLU A 52 -0.49 14.17 14.68
N GLU A 53 0.68 13.62 14.34
CA GLU A 53 0.95 13.14 13.00
C GLU A 53 0.08 11.94 12.62
N GLU A 54 -0.14 10.99 13.53
CA GLU A 54 -1.01 9.83 13.32
C GLU A 54 -2.49 10.21 13.18
N GLN A 55 -2.90 11.33 13.78
CA GLN A 55 -4.26 11.87 13.62
C GLN A 55 -4.40 12.84 12.45
N SER A 56 -3.32 13.14 11.71
CA SER A 56 -3.37 14.08 10.59
C SER A 56 -4.21 13.53 9.45
N GLU A 57 -5.39 14.09 9.25
CA GLU A 57 -6.29 13.73 8.14
C GLU A 57 -5.61 13.91 6.78
N GLU A 58 -4.77 14.94 6.63
CA GLU A 58 -3.98 15.18 5.43
C GLU A 58 -2.99 14.04 5.15
N LYS A 59 -2.22 13.62 6.16
CA LYS A 59 -1.25 12.52 6.01
C LYS A 59 -1.95 11.18 5.72
N ILE A 60 -3.12 10.95 6.32
CA ILE A 60 -3.93 9.75 6.06
C ILE A 60 -4.43 9.75 4.60
N GLN A 61 -4.99 10.87 4.13
CA GLN A 61 -5.45 10.99 2.73
C GLN A 61 -4.31 10.86 1.72
N GLU A 62 -3.14 11.41 2.05
CA GLU A 62 -1.92 11.27 1.25
C GLU A 62 -1.48 9.80 1.18
N ALA A 63 -1.43 9.10 2.31
CA ALA A 63 -1.11 7.67 2.39
C ALA A 63 -2.07 6.82 1.55
N ASP A 64 -3.39 7.07 1.66
CA ASP A 64 -4.41 6.39 0.84
C ASP A 64 -4.18 6.61 -0.66
N THR A 65 -3.83 7.84 -1.03
CA THR A 65 -3.55 8.21 -2.43
C THR A 65 -2.30 7.49 -2.93
N LYS A 66 -1.22 7.47 -2.14
CA LYS A 66 0.03 6.75 -2.45
C LYS A 66 -0.20 5.25 -2.56
N LEU A 67 -0.96 4.64 -1.65
CA LEU A 67 -1.31 3.22 -1.70
C LEU A 67 -2.09 2.86 -2.97
N LYS A 68 -3.11 3.65 -3.33
CA LYS A 68 -3.84 3.49 -4.60
C LYS A 68 -2.90 3.59 -5.81
N LYS A 69 -1.99 4.58 -5.78
CA LYS A 69 -1.02 4.80 -6.85
C LYS A 69 -0.06 3.61 -6.99
N ILE A 70 0.52 3.13 -5.89
CA ILE A 70 1.38 1.93 -5.87
C ILE A 70 0.65 0.76 -6.53
N VAL A 71 -0.57 0.43 -6.10
CA VAL A 71 -1.33 -0.70 -6.68
C VAL A 71 -1.55 -0.53 -8.18
N SER A 72 -1.94 0.67 -8.60
CA SER A 72 -2.20 0.96 -10.01
C SER A 72 -0.94 0.84 -10.87
N GLU A 73 0.21 1.32 -10.39
CA GLU A 73 1.48 1.30 -11.12
C GLU A 73 2.12 -0.09 -11.15
N ILE A 74 2.00 -0.87 -10.07
CA ILE A 74 2.40 -2.29 -10.07
C ILE A 74 1.67 -3.03 -11.19
N ARG A 75 0.34 -2.91 -11.23
CA ARG A 75 -0.49 -3.57 -12.24
C ARG A 75 -0.10 -3.08 -13.63
N LYS A 76 -0.12 -1.77 -13.84
CA LYS A 76 0.20 -1.16 -15.13
C LYS A 76 1.55 -1.65 -15.66
N TYR A 77 2.60 -1.55 -14.84
CA TYR A 77 3.94 -1.94 -15.27
C TYR A 77 4.04 -3.43 -15.64
N ILE A 78 3.47 -4.33 -14.81
CA ILE A 78 3.47 -5.78 -15.10
C ILE A 78 2.82 -6.05 -16.45
N PHE A 79 1.64 -5.47 -16.69
CA PHE A 79 0.87 -5.75 -17.89
C PHE A 79 1.37 -5.00 -19.13
N ASP A 80 2.02 -3.84 -18.98
CA ASP A 80 2.74 -3.17 -20.06
C ASP A 80 3.90 -4.04 -20.57
N VAL A 81 4.69 -4.62 -19.64
CA VAL A 81 5.78 -5.55 -19.99
C VAL A 81 5.24 -6.80 -20.69
N PHE A 82 4.19 -7.44 -20.15
CA PHE A 82 3.62 -8.62 -20.80
C PHE A 82 3.00 -8.31 -22.16
N ARG A 83 2.31 -7.18 -22.32
CA ARG A 83 1.76 -6.75 -23.62
C ARG A 83 2.86 -6.48 -24.63
N ALA A 84 4.01 -5.95 -24.22
CA ALA A 84 5.16 -5.75 -25.09
C ALA A 84 5.75 -7.09 -25.59
N ILE A 85 5.88 -8.09 -24.71
CA ILE A 85 6.55 -9.37 -25.03
C ILE A 85 5.60 -10.36 -25.73
N HIS A 86 4.35 -10.44 -25.29
CA HIS A 86 3.41 -11.49 -25.70
C HIS A 86 2.20 -10.98 -26.51
N LYS A 87 2.06 -9.66 -26.68
CA LYS A 87 0.96 -9.02 -27.42
C LYS A 87 -0.40 -9.52 -26.91
N ASP A 88 -1.26 -10.03 -27.78
CA ASP A 88 -2.62 -10.48 -27.43
C ASP A 88 -2.63 -11.70 -26.50
N LEU A 89 -1.52 -12.43 -26.39
CA LEU A 89 -1.38 -13.59 -25.51
C LEU A 89 -0.77 -13.24 -24.14
N TYR A 90 -0.70 -11.95 -23.79
CA TYR A 90 -0.08 -11.47 -22.54
C TYR A 90 -0.66 -12.13 -21.29
N TRP A 91 -1.97 -12.33 -21.24
CA TRP A 91 -2.64 -12.97 -20.12
C TRP A 91 -2.22 -14.44 -20.01
N ASP A 92 -2.22 -15.14 -21.14
CA ASP A 92 -2.00 -16.57 -21.15
C ASP A 92 -0.56 -16.97 -20.93
N LYS A 93 0.37 -16.24 -21.55
CA LYS A 93 1.81 -16.49 -21.47
C LYS A 93 2.47 -15.82 -20.26
N GLY A 94 2.02 -14.63 -19.87
CA GLY A 94 2.60 -13.90 -18.73
C GLY A 94 2.20 -14.48 -17.36
N ILE A 95 1.01 -15.08 -17.26
CA ILE A 95 0.51 -15.68 -16.01
C ILE A 95 0.50 -17.21 -16.15
N THR A 96 1.51 -17.87 -15.62
CA THR A 96 1.58 -19.35 -15.68
C THR A 96 0.76 -20.02 -14.57
N ASP A 97 0.48 -19.32 -13.47
CA ASP A 97 -0.28 -19.86 -12.34
C ASP A 97 -1.78 -19.90 -12.66
N LYS A 98 -2.32 -21.12 -12.78
CA LYS A 98 -3.74 -21.36 -13.08
C LYS A 98 -4.68 -20.90 -11.96
N THR A 99 -4.23 -20.94 -10.71
CA THR A 99 -5.02 -20.49 -9.56
C THR A 99 -5.22 -18.98 -9.63
N VAL A 100 -4.15 -18.23 -9.91
CA VAL A 100 -4.23 -16.76 -10.10
C VAL A 100 -5.21 -16.40 -11.21
N LYS A 101 -5.15 -17.09 -12.37
CA LYS A 101 -6.11 -16.87 -13.46
C LYS A 101 -7.55 -17.16 -13.04
N THR A 102 -7.75 -18.29 -12.36
CA THR A 102 -9.07 -18.75 -11.92
C THR A 102 -9.70 -17.79 -10.93
N ASP A 103 -8.92 -17.29 -9.96
CA ASP A 103 -9.43 -16.40 -8.93
C ASP A 103 -9.74 -15.01 -9.48
N ALA A 104 -8.95 -14.50 -10.44
CA ALA A 104 -9.28 -13.28 -11.17
C ALA A 104 -10.58 -13.43 -11.97
N TYR A 105 -10.73 -14.55 -12.69
CA TYR A 105 -11.95 -14.85 -13.43
C TYR A 105 -13.17 -14.94 -12.50
N LYS A 106 -13.07 -15.65 -11.37
CA LYS A 106 -14.16 -15.74 -10.38
C LYS A 106 -14.62 -14.36 -9.89
N ARG A 107 -13.68 -13.48 -9.50
CA ARG A 107 -14.02 -12.10 -9.07
C ARG A 107 -14.64 -11.28 -10.18
N SER A 108 -14.29 -11.52 -11.44
CA SER A 108 -14.96 -10.86 -12.57
C SER A 108 -16.43 -11.28 -12.72
N LEU A 109 -16.79 -12.48 -12.23
CA LEU A 109 -18.18 -12.95 -12.30
C LEU A 109 -19.11 -12.23 -11.33
N ASP A 110 -18.57 -11.62 -10.27
CA ASP A 110 -19.32 -10.80 -9.31
C ASP A 110 -19.70 -9.42 -9.88
N VAL A 111 -19.23 -9.09 -11.08
CA VAL A 111 -19.56 -7.85 -11.82
C VAL A 111 -20.46 -8.17 -13.00
N ASP A 112 -21.44 -7.30 -13.24
CA ASP A 112 -22.33 -7.36 -14.38
C ASP A 112 -21.54 -7.40 -15.70
N VAL A 113 -22.03 -8.19 -16.66
CA VAL A 113 -21.29 -8.49 -17.89
C VAL A 113 -20.90 -7.22 -18.66
N GLU A 114 -21.76 -6.20 -18.65
CA GLU A 114 -21.56 -4.92 -19.33
C GLU A 114 -20.48 -4.05 -18.67
N ASP A 115 -20.24 -4.24 -17.37
CA ASP A 115 -19.27 -3.48 -16.56
C ASP A 115 -17.95 -4.25 -16.35
N ARG A 116 -17.81 -5.44 -16.92
CA ARG A 116 -16.60 -6.26 -16.75
C ARG A 116 -15.40 -5.60 -17.42
N LEU A 117 -14.34 -5.45 -16.62
CA LEU A 117 -13.06 -4.92 -17.04
C LEU A 117 -12.11 -6.06 -17.46
N PRO A 118 -10.93 -5.75 -18.03
CA PRO A 118 -9.91 -6.75 -18.28
C PRO A 118 -9.52 -7.52 -17.00
N LEU A 119 -9.19 -8.81 -17.14
CA LEU A 119 -9.00 -9.72 -16.01
C LEU A 119 -7.92 -9.27 -15.01
N GLU A 120 -6.90 -8.55 -15.48
CA GLU A 120 -5.86 -7.96 -14.63
C GLU A 120 -6.40 -6.97 -13.60
N THR A 121 -7.57 -6.36 -13.87
CA THR A 121 -8.20 -5.40 -12.97
C THR A 121 -8.67 -6.06 -11.68
N TYR A 122 -8.97 -7.36 -11.76
CA TYR A 122 -9.45 -8.14 -10.64
C TYR A 122 -8.33 -8.71 -9.78
N LEU A 123 -7.06 -8.56 -10.16
CA LEU A 123 -5.92 -9.05 -9.37
C LEU A 123 -5.63 -8.18 -8.14
N GLU A 124 -5.32 -8.84 -7.03
CA GLU A 124 -4.80 -8.26 -5.79
C GLU A 124 -3.27 -8.22 -5.80
N ILE A 125 -2.68 -7.43 -4.88
CA ILE A 125 -1.22 -7.32 -4.76
C ILE A 125 -0.57 -8.68 -4.50
N VAL A 126 -1.17 -9.53 -3.65
CA VAL A 126 -0.64 -10.86 -3.34
C VAL A 126 -0.54 -11.76 -4.59
N GLU A 127 -1.43 -11.59 -5.56
CA GLU A 127 -1.41 -12.34 -6.81
C GLU A 127 -0.43 -11.74 -7.80
N MET A 128 -0.34 -10.41 -7.86
CA MET A 128 0.69 -9.72 -8.64
C MET A 128 2.09 -10.06 -8.12
N LYS A 129 2.27 -10.24 -6.80
CA LYS A 129 3.50 -10.75 -6.20
C LYS A 129 3.84 -12.16 -6.73
N LYS A 130 2.87 -13.08 -6.76
CA LYS A 130 3.06 -14.43 -7.33
C LYS A 130 3.47 -14.39 -8.79
N ILE A 131 2.88 -13.48 -9.57
CA ILE A 131 3.23 -13.27 -10.99
C ILE A 131 4.68 -12.80 -11.12
N VAL A 132 5.07 -11.78 -10.35
CA VAL A 132 6.42 -11.21 -10.37
C VAL A 132 7.47 -12.20 -9.88
N GLU A 133 7.19 -12.94 -8.81
CA GLU A 133 8.15 -13.85 -8.18
C GLU A 133 8.34 -15.16 -8.95
N ASN A 134 7.48 -15.45 -9.93
CA ASN A 134 7.62 -16.62 -10.78
C ASN A 134 9.01 -16.66 -11.44
N ARG A 135 9.64 -17.84 -11.50
CA ARG A 135 11.02 -18.01 -12.00
C ARG A 135 11.25 -17.46 -13.41
N PHE A 136 10.24 -17.57 -14.29
CA PHE A 136 10.33 -17.12 -15.68
C PHE A 136 10.11 -15.61 -15.81
N ASN A 137 9.30 -15.04 -14.93
CA ASN A 137 8.96 -13.62 -14.93
C ASN A 137 9.97 -12.77 -14.13
N TRP A 138 10.60 -13.35 -13.10
CA TRP A 138 11.48 -12.62 -12.21
C TRP A 138 12.60 -11.85 -12.93
N PRO A 139 13.28 -12.40 -13.95
CA PRO A 139 14.28 -11.64 -14.72
C PRO A 139 13.73 -10.36 -15.36
N LEU A 140 12.45 -10.33 -15.72
CA LEU A 140 11.78 -9.17 -16.33
C LEU A 140 11.44 -8.09 -15.30
N PHE A 141 11.26 -8.48 -14.04
CA PHE A 141 10.67 -7.62 -13.01
C PHE A 141 11.64 -7.28 -11.87
N LYS A 142 12.76 -7.99 -11.73
CA LYS A 142 13.69 -7.82 -10.61
C LYS A 142 14.17 -6.38 -10.45
N ASP A 143 14.43 -5.66 -11.55
CA ASP A 143 15.02 -4.32 -11.45
C ASP A 143 14.03 -3.32 -10.84
N VAL A 144 12.73 -3.52 -11.08
CA VAL A 144 11.66 -2.70 -10.49
C VAL A 144 11.24 -3.19 -9.11
N PHE A 145 11.01 -4.48 -8.93
CA PHE A 145 10.32 -4.99 -7.75
C PHE A 145 11.24 -5.44 -6.61
N ASN A 146 12.54 -5.63 -6.86
CA ASN A 146 13.49 -6.10 -5.85
C ASN A 146 13.90 -4.97 -4.88
N ILE A 147 12.97 -4.51 -4.05
CA ILE A 147 13.13 -3.38 -3.12
C ILE A 147 13.40 -3.93 -1.71
N PRO A 148 14.63 -3.81 -1.18
CA PRO A 148 14.95 -4.28 0.16
C PRO A 148 14.26 -3.43 1.23
N GLU A 149 13.72 -4.08 2.27
CA GLU A 149 13.23 -3.37 3.45
C GLU A 149 14.41 -2.84 4.30
N PRO A 150 14.21 -1.77 5.08
CA PRO A 150 15.24 -1.27 5.99
C PRO A 150 15.78 -2.36 6.92
N GLY A 151 17.10 -2.57 6.88
CA GLY A 151 17.77 -3.60 7.69
C GLY A 151 17.85 -4.99 7.06
N GLU A 152 17.12 -5.26 5.97
CA GLU A 152 17.24 -6.52 5.22
C GLU A 152 18.44 -6.47 4.25
N LYS A 153 19.26 -7.52 4.26
CA LYS A 153 20.41 -7.66 3.35
C LYS A 153 20.52 -9.10 2.86
N GLY A 154 20.91 -9.27 1.60
CA GLY A 154 21.30 -10.57 1.04
C GLY A 154 20.15 -11.48 0.60
N LEU A 155 18.91 -11.00 0.52
CA LEU A 155 17.80 -11.79 -0.03
C LEU A 155 17.83 -11.82 -1.55
N ALA A 156 17.53 -12.99 -2.12
CA ALA A 156 17.45 -13.18 -3.56
C ALA A 156 16.27 -12.45 -4.21
N LYS A 157 15.17 -12.26 -3.45
CA LYS A 157 13.95 -11.55 -3.88
C LYS A 157 13.39 -10.75 -2.71
N ASN A 158 13.50 -9.43 -2.79
CA ASN A 158 12.95 -8.51 -1.80
C ASN A 158 11.53 -8.11 -2.20
N LEU A 159 10.56 -8.99 -1.92
CA LEU A 159 9.13 -8.80 -2.27
C LEU A 159 8.22 -8.72 -1.04
N LYS A 160 8.79 -8.77 0.16
CA LYS A 160 8.04 -8.69 1.43
C LYS A 160 7.25 -7.38 1.55
N TRP A 161 7.75 -6.31 0.94
CA TRP A 161 7.06 -5.04 0.91
C TRP A 161 5.69 -5.10 0.23
N MET A 162 5.51 -5.96 -0.78
CA MET A 162 4.22 -6.11 -1.46
C MET A 162 3.16 -6.69 -0.51
N GLU A 163 3.56 -7.57 0.41
CA GLU A 163 2.68 -8.13 1.44
C GLU A 163 2.32 -7.05 2.47
N ARG A 164 3.29 -6.23 2.90
CA ARG A 164 3.02 -5.12 3.83
C ARG A 164 2.10 -4.06 3.22
N ILE A 165 2.32 -3.67 1.96
CA ILE A 165 1.41 -2.75 1.24
C ILE A 165 0.01 -3.36 1.08
N HIS A 166 -0.09 -4.67 0.87
CA HIS A 166 -1.38 -5.37 0.81
C HIS A 166 -2.17 -5.25 2.11
N GLU A 167 -1.51 -5.36 3.27
CA GLU A 167 -2.16 -5.17 4.55
C GLU A 167 -2.53 -3.70 4.80
N LEU A 168 -1.62 -2.76 4.51
CA LEU A 168 -1.82 -1.32 4.73
C LEU A 168 -2.98 -0.75 3.90
N ARG A 169 -3.18 -1.21 2.66
CA ARG A 169 -4.31 -0.76 1.83
C ARG A 169 -5.68 -1.17 2.35
N ARG A 170 -5.75 -2.10 3.30
CA ARG A 170 -7.03 -2.59 3.88
C ARG A 170 -7.46 -1.78 5.09
N ILE A 171 -6.59 -0.93 5.64
CA ILE A 171 -6.87 -0.09 6.80
C ILE A 171 -8.08 0.84 6.56
N PRO A 172 -8.18 1.59 5.44
CA PRO A 172 -9.27 2.57 5.25
C PRO A 172 -10.64 1.93 5.07
N VAL A 173 -10.69 0.71 4.56
CA VAL A 173 -11.94 0.02 4.17
C VAL A 173 -12.49 -0.83 5.32
N HIS A 174 -11.69 -1.10 6.37
CA HIS A 174 -12.16 -1.88 7.51
C HIS A 174 -12.91 -1.00 8.52
N PRO A 175 -14.17 -1.31 8.86
CA PRO A 175 -14.99 -0.50 9.78
C PRO A 175 -14.54 -0.57 11.25
N ALA A 176 -13.49 -1.35 11.55
CA ALA A 176 -12.94 -1.44 12.90
C ALA A 176 -12.16 -0.15 13.21
N ARG A 177 -12.77 0.72 14.02
CA ARG A 177 -12.23 2.02 14.50
C ARG A 177 -10.81 1.98 15.08
N GLU A 178 -10.29 0.80 15.40
CA GLU A 178 -9.01 0.58 16.06
C GLU A 178 -7.82 0.47 15.08
N ARG A 179 -8.05 0.27 13.77
CA ARG A 179 -6.96 0.27 12.77
C ARG A 179 -6.77 1.67 12.21
N LYS A 180 -5.74 2.37 12.69
CA LYS A 180 -5.23 3.63 12.14
C LYS A 180 -3.81 3.44 11.64
N TYR A 181 -3.36 4.29 10.72
CA TYR A 181 -1.95 4.34 10.35
C TYR A 181 -1.12 4.78 11.55
N LYS A 182 0.02 4.11 11.76
CA LYS A 182 1.08 4.59 12.66
C LYS A 182 2.03 5.51 11.90
N VAL A 183 2.82 6.33 12.61
CA VAL A 183 3.88 7.15 11.97
C VAL A 183 4.81 6.26 11.11
N GLU A 184 5.19 5.10 11.64
CA GLU A 184 6.04 4.14 10.93
C GLU A 184 5.40 3.61 9.64
N ASP A 185 4.07 3.49 9.59
CA ASP A 185 3.36 3.04 8.40
C ASP A 185 3.34 4.13 7.33
N LEU A 186 3.13 5.38 7.73
CA LEU A 186 3.19 6.55 6.83
C LEU A 186 4.58 6.66 6.20
N GLN A 187 5.63 6.62 7.03
CA GLN A 187 7.02 6.64 6.56
C GLN A 187 7.35 5.47 5.64
N TYR A 188 6.82 4.28 5.96
CA TYR A 188 7.02 3.10 5.13
C TYR A 188 6.33 3.22 3.77
N ILE A 189 5.11 3.75 3.72
CA ILE A 189 4.38 4.01 2.47
C ILE A 189 5.17 4.99 1.60
N ASP A 190 5.71 6.05 2.19
CA ASP A 190 6.53 7.04 1.47
C ASP A 190 7.78 6.40 0.88
N LEU A 191 8.52 5.64 1.68
CA LEU A 191 9.73 4.95 1.23
C LEU A 191 9.46 4.02 0.05
N ILE A 192 8.43 3.18 0.14
CA ILE A 192 8.09 2.23 -0.92
C ILE A 192 7.55 2.95 -2.15
N HIS A 193 6.70 3.97 -1.96
CA HIS A 193 6.17 4.77 -3.06
C HIS A 193 7.32 5.37 -3.87
N ASP A 194 8.22 6.10 -3.20
CA ASP A 194 9.28 6.85 -3.88
C ASP A 194 10.28 5.95 -4.59
N GLU A 195 10.70 4.85 -3.94
CA GLU A 195 11.62 3.89 -4.54
C GLU A 195 10.97 3.14 -5.71
N LEU A 196 9.71 2.73 -5.59
CA LEU A 196 9.00 2.06 -6.70
C LEU A 196 8.84 3.00 -7.90
N MET A 197 8.39 4.24 -7.68
CA MET A 197 8.19 5.20 -8.77
C MET A 197 9.51 5.53 -9.47
N LYS A 198 10.59 5.69 -8.69
CA LYS A 198 11.94 5.88 -9.23
C LYS A 198 12.35 4.71 -10.13
N ARG A 199 12.24 3.47 -9.65
CA ARG A 199 12.63 2.29 -10.41
C ARG A 199 11.79 2.05 -11.65
N ILE A 200 10.47 2.28 -11.58
CA ILE A 200 9.60 2.22 -12.77
C ILE A 200 10.07 3.22 -13.82
N LYS A 201 10.37 4.46 -13.40
CA LYS A 201 10.87 5.50 -14.31
C LYS A 201 12.22 5.11 -14.94
N GLU A 202 13.15 4.57 -14.15
CA GLU A 202 14.46 4.10 -14.64
C GLU A 202 14.32 2.95 -15.63
N ALA A 203 13.42 1.99 -15.36
CA ALA A 203 13.16 0.86 -16.24
C ALA A 203 12.43 1.26 -17.54
N GLN A 204 11.56 2.28 -17.48
CA GLN A 204 10.91 2.84 -18.68
C GLN A 204 11.89 3.65 -19.54
N ALA A 205 12.88 4.31 -18.93
CA ALA A 205 13.93 5.02 -19.65
C ALA A 205 14.93 4.06 -20.33
N ASN A 206 15.12 2.86 -19.77
CA ASN A 206 15.99 1.82 -20.29
C ASN A 206 15.20 0.52 -20.48
N PRO A 207 14.29 0.45 -21.46
CA PRO A 207 13.48 -0.75 -21.66
C PRO A 207 14.41 -1.92 -21.96
N ILE A 208 14.35 -2.96 -21.12
CA ILE A 208 15.01 -4.24 -21.35
C ILE A 208 14.27 -4.92 -22.51
N LEU A 209 14.51 -4.44 -23.73
CA LEU A 209 13.98 -4.96 -24.99
C LEU A 209 15.12 -5.23 -25.98
N GLU A 210 16.30 -5.56 -25.47
CA GLU A 210 17.36 -6.19 -26.27
C GLU A 210 17.80 -7.51 -25.62
N GLY A 211 17.36 -8.61 -26.22
CA GLY A 211 18.11 -9.86 -26.28
C GLY A 211 18.32 -10.63 -24.98
N SER A 212 17.31 -11.35 -24.52
CA SER A 212 17.56 -12.64 -23.88
C SER A 212 16.66 -13.67 -24.54
N PRO A 213 17.24 -14.68 -25.23
CA PRO A 213 16.45 -15.73 -25.84
C PRO A 213 15.65 -16.41 -24.74
N ILE A 214 14.33 -16.44 -24.91
CA ILE A 214 13.47 -17.38 -24.20
C ILE A 214 14.10 -18.75 -24.53
N PRO A 215 14.51 -19.56 -23.53
CA PRO A 215 14.90 -20.93 -23.82
C PRO A 215 13.70 -21.56 -24.51
N GLU A 216 13.86 -21.92 -25.78
CA GLU A 216 12.91 -22.80 -26.44
C GLU A 216 12.88 -24.06 -25.56
N ASP A 217 11.71 -24.35 -24.99
CA ASP A 217 11.46 -25.64 -24.35
C ASP A 217 11.63 -26.70 -25.45
N GLU A 218 12.84 -27.26 -25.54
CA GLU A 218 13.05 -28.57 -26.16
C GLU A 218 12.35 -29.60 -25.26
N ASP A 219 11.26 -30.14 -25.79
CA ASP A 219 10.70 -31.48 -25.54
C ASP A 219 10.37 -31.89 -24.10
N ALA A 220 9.05 -31.98 -23.81
CA ALA A 220 8.40 -33.15 -23.18
C ALA A 220 6.88 -33.12 -23.32
#